data_AF-A0A2W4K3E3-F1
#
_entry.id   AF-A0A2W4K3E3-F1
#
_cell.length_a   1.000
_cell.length_b   1.000
_cell.length_c   1.000
_cell.angle_alpha   90.00
_cell.angle_beta   90.00
_cell.angle_gamma   90.00
#
_symmetry.space_group_name_H-M   'P 1'
#
loop_
_entity.id
_entity.type
_entity.pdbx_description
1 polymer ?
#
loop_
_entity_poly.entity_id
_entity_poly.type
_entity_poly.pdbx_seq_one_letter_code
_entity_poly.pdbx_strand_id
1 'polypeptide(L)'
;MPKNKYKVVEYEGYRFFFKYDNLSPDLLHIFARGMFSPEDAIEVWFEGTFEIENEEFERIETYTRSLGIYWFWLDDEQSKVMIVSCFKRSP
;
A
#
# COMPACT_ATOMS: atom_id res chain seq x y z
N MET A 1 -20.88 2.94 -10.96
CA MET A 1 -19.79 2.81 -9.97
C MET A 1 -19.21 1.42 -10.11
N PRO A 2 -17.87 1.25 -10.21
CA PRO A 2 -17.29 -0.08 -10.26
C PRO A 2 -17.70 -0.87 -9.01
N LYS A 3 -18.11 -2.13 -9.20
CA LYS A 3 -18.61 -3.00 -8.11
C LYS A 3 -17.55 -3.33 -7.05
N ASN A 4 -16.26 -3.15 -7.37
CA ASN A 4 -15.15 -3.41 -6.46
C ASN A 4 -14.50 -2.09 -6.01
N LYS A 5 -14.48 -1.89 -4.69
CA LYS A 5 -13.81 -0.74 -4.03
C LYS A 5 -12.28 -0.83 -4.05
N TYR A 6 -11.76 -1.99 -4.42
CA TYR A 6 -10.33 -2.31 -4.37
C TYR A 6 -9.87 -2.99 -5.64
N LYS A 7 -8.65 -2.67 -6.07
CA LYS A 7 -7.85 -3.55 -6.92
C LYS A 7 -7.11 -4.52 -6.00
N VAL A 8 -7.08 -5.79 -6.39
CA VAL A 8 -6.31 -6.83 -5.68
C VAL A 8 -5.19 -7.29 -6.61
N VAL A 9 -3.99 -7.38 -6.08
CA VAL A 9 -2.81 -7.93 -6.76
C VAL A 9 -2.30 -9.09 -5.93
N GLU A 10 -2.16 -10.27 -6.55
CA GLU A 10 -1.62 -11.45 -5.89
C GLU A 10 -0.14 -11.59 -6.25
N TYR A 11 0.72 -11.76 -5.25
CA TYR A 11 2.16 -11.88 -5.46
C TYR A 11 2.81 -12.63 -4.29
N GLU A 12 3.64 -13.63 -4.59
CA GLU A 12 4.42 -14.42 -3.61
C GLU A 12 3.61 -14.91 -2.39
N GLY A 13 2.36 -15.35 -2.62
CA GLY A 13 1.47 -15.88 -1.57
C GLY A 13 0.66 -14.81 -0.81
N TYR A 14 0.88 -13.53 -1.08
CA TYR A 14 0.13 -12.42 -0.50
C TYR A 14 -0.90 -11.85 -1.47
N ARG A 15 -1.96 -11.27 -0.90
CA ARG A 15 -2.95 -10.47 -1.63
C ARG A 15 -2.86 -9.02 -1.18
N PHE A 16 -2.42 -8.16 -2.08
CA PHE A 16 -2.29 -6.72 -1.86
C PHE A 16 -3.55 -6.01 -2.33
N PHE A 17 -4.21 -5.30 -1.43
CA PHE A 17 -5.43 -4.54 -1.66
C PHE A 17 -5.07 -3.06 -1.82
N PHE A 18 -5.54 -2.47 -2.91
CA PHE A 18 -5.36 -1.05 -3.24
C PHE A 18 -6.71 -0.40 -3.42
N LYS A 19 -6.98 0.64 -2.63
CA LYS A 19 -8.24 1.37 -2.71
C LYS A 19 -8.27 2.27 -3.96
N TYR A 20 -9.43 2.36 -4.61
CA TYR A 20 -9.70 3.43 -5.58
C TYR A 20 -9.90 4.78 -4.88
N ASP A 21 -9.50 5.88 -5.52
CA ASP A 21 -9.64 7.22 -4.96
C ASP A 21 -11.12 7.65 -4.91
N ASN A 22 -11.52 8.36 -3.85
CA ASN A 22 -12.91 8.78 -3.69
C ASN A 22 -13.32 9.89 -4.68
N LEU A 23 -12.38 10.75 -5.10
CA LEU A 23 -12.64 11.87 -6.01
C LEU A 23 -12.43 11.48 -7.47
N SER A 24 -11.49 10.55 -7.72
CA SER A 24 -11.21 9.98 -9.04
C SER A 24 -11.38 8.45 -9.00
N PRO A 25 -12.62 7.93 -9.05
CA PRO A 25 -12.90 6.50 -8.81
C PRO A 25 -12.27 5.53 -9.82
N ASP A 26 -11.79 6.03 -10.95
CA ASP A 26 -11.09 5.22 -11.97
C ASP A 26 -9.59 5.07 -11.68
N LEU A 27 -9.07 5.81 -10.70
CA LEU A 27 -7.66 5.79 -10.30
C LEU A 27 -7.49 5.14 -8.93
N LEU A 28 -6.38 4.43 -8.74
CA LEU A 28 -5.97 3.98 -7.42
C LEU A 28 -5.55 5.18 -6.57
N HIS A 29 -5.84 5.13 -5.27
CA HIS A 29 -5.51 6.20 -4.35
C HIS A 29 -4.00 6.52 -4.34
N ILE A 30 -3.15 5.48 -4.36
CA ILE A 30 -1.69 5.64 -4.42
C ILE A 30 -1.23 6.34 -5.71
N PHE A 31 -1.94 6.12 -6.82
CA PHE A 31 -1.64 6.78 -8.08
C PHE A 31 -2.14 8.23 -8.06
N ALA A 32 -3.39 8.45 -7.62
CA ALA A 32 -4.00 9.77 -7.56
C ALA A 32 -3.25 10.74 -6.63
N ARG A 33 -2.61 10.24 -5.57
CA ARG A 33 -1.93 11.07 -4.56
C ARG A 33 -0.41 11.11 -4.70
N GLY A 34 0.20 10.04 -5.21
CA GLY A 34 1.66 9.92 -5.28
C GLY A 34 2.22 9.62 -6.67
N MET A 35 1.36 9.37 -7.66
CA MET A 35 1.74 8.88 -9.00
C MET A 35 2.50 7.54 -8.95
N PHE A 36 2.14 6.67 -8.00
CA PHE A 36 2.71 5.33 -7.87
C PHE A 36 1.76 4.24 -8.36
N SER A 37 2.36 3.17 -8.86
CA SER A 37 1.70 1.94 -9.25
C SER A 37 1.66 0.94 -8.08
N PRO A 38 0.77 -0.07 -8.13
CA PRO A 38 0.82 -1.21 -7.21
C PRO A 38 2.19 -1.88 -7.14
N GLU A 39 2.86 -2.01 -8.28
CA GLU A 39 4.15 -2.65 -8.41
C GLU A 39 5.23 -1.90 -7.60
N ASP A 40 5.25 -0.56 -7.66
CA ASP A 40 6.16 0.27 -6.84
C ASP A 40 5.93 0.02 -5.34
N ALA A 41 4.66 -0.06 -4.91
CA ALA A 41 4.34 -0.24 -3.50
C ALA A 41 4.67 -1.65 -3.00
N ILE A 42 4.49 -2.68 -3.85
CA ILE A 42 4.85 -4.06 -3.55
C ILE A 42 6.37 -4.19 -3.46
N GLU A 43 7.12 -3.57 -4.37
CA GLU A 43 8.59 -3.52 -4.30
C GLU A 43 9.05 -2.94 -2.96
N VAL A 44 8.49 -1.81 -2.51
CA VAL A 44 8.81 -1.24 -1.20
C VAL A 44 8.46 -2.17 -0.04
N TRP A 45 7.36 -2.92 -0.14
CA TRP A 45 6.97 -3.88 0.89
C TRP A 45 8.00 -5.00 1.05
N PHE A 46 8.53 -5.54 -0.06
CA PHE A 46 9.53 -6.61 -0.02
C PHE A 46 10.97 -6.11 0.23
N GLU A 47 11.33 -4.94 -0.29
CA GLU A 47 12.70 -4.42 -0.22
C GLU A 47 12.93 -3.47 0.96
N GLY A 48 11.87 -3.06 1.65
CA GLY A 48 11.94 -2.14 2.77
C GLY A 48 12.80 -2.70 3.89
N THR A 49 13.72 -1.89 4.41
CA THR A 49 14.66 -2.32 5.46
C THR A 49 14.24 -1.87 6.86
N PHE A 50 13.20 -1.04 6.96
CA PHE A 50 12.69 -0.51 8.22
C PHE A 50 11.18 -0.67 8.26
N GLU A 51 10.69 -1.32 9.30
CA GLU A 51 9.27 -1.39 9.65
C GLU A 51 9.06 -0.68 10.97
N ILE A 52 8.15 0.28 10.99
CA ILE A 52 7.74 0.99 12.20
C ILE A 52 6.26 0.71 12.43
N GLU A 53 5.94 0.13 13.58
CA GLU A 53 4.56 0.08 14.05
C GLU A 53 4.17 1.49 14.53
N ASN A 54 3.14 2.04 13.90
CA ASN A 54 2.55 3.31 14.26
C ASN A 54 1.19 3.06 14.91
N GLU A 55 1.21 2.93 16.24
CA GLU A 55 0.02 2.62 17.05
C GLU A 55 -1.06 3.71 16.94
N GLU A 56 -0.69 4.98 16.78
CA GLU A 56 -1.64 6.10 16.68
C GLU A 56 -2.57 5.94 15.46
N PHE A 57 -2.04 5.40 14.37
CA PHE A 57 -2.78 5.20 13.12
C PHE A 57 -3.06 3.73 12.82
N GLU A 58 -2.80 2.82 13.77
CA GLU A 58 -2.99 1.37 13.63
C GLU A 58 -2.41 0.82 12.31
N ARG A 59 -1.19 1.23 11.98
CA ARG A 59 -0.55 0.87 10.70
C ARG A 59 0.93 0.57 10.85
N ILE A 60 1.46 -0.14 9.88
CA ILE A 60 2.88 -0.39 9.68
C ILE A 60 3.39 0.56 8.60
N GLU A 61 4.59 1.10 8.83
CA GLU A 61 5.28 1.96 7.89
C GLU A 61 6.56 1.27 7.43
N THR A 62 6.64 0.97 6.13
CA THR A 62 7.80 0.29 5.53
C THR A 62 8.53 1.25 4.61
N TYR A 63 9.86 1.26 4.69
CA TYR A 63 10.67 2.25 4.00
C TYR A 63 11.87 1.67 3.26
N THR A 64 12.12 2.19 2.06
CA THR A 64 13.41 2.13 1.38
C THR A 64 14.15 3.47 1.52
N ARG A 65 15.25 3.64 0.78
CA ARG A 65 15.99 4.91 0.72
C ARG A 65 15.16 6.04 0.11
N SER A 66 14.36 5.76 -0.92
CA SER A 66 13.68 6.76 -1.73
C SER A 66 12.16 6.74 -1.59
N LEU A 67 11.59 5.65 -1.08
CA LEU A 67 10.15 5.44 -1.00
C LEU A 67 9.71 4.96 0.38
N GLY A 68 8.45 5.17 0.68
CA GLY A 68 7.77 4.63 1.86
C GLY A 68 6.35 4.21 1.53
N ILE A 69 5.86 3.21 2.24
CA ILE A 69 4.47 2.78 2.21
C ILE A 69 3.88 2.77 3.62
N TYR A 70 2.57 2.98 3.66
CA TYR A 70 1.75 2.75 4.84
C TYR A 70 0.81 1.59 4.56
N TRP A 71 0.75 0.62 5.47
CA TRP A 71 -0.03 -0.59 5.26
C TRP A 71 -0.45 -1.26 6.57
N PHE A 72 -1.37 -2.21 6.50
CA PHE A 72 -1.75 -3.06 7.63
C PHE A 72 -2.32 -4.39 7.14
N TRP A 73 -2.33 -5.38 8.04
CA TRP A 73 -2.92 -6.69 7.79
C TRP A 73 -4.46 -6.63 7.82
N LEU A 74 -5.11 -7.28 6.86
CA LEU A 74 -6.58 -7.44 6.82
C LEU A 74 -7.04 -8.77 7.43
N ASP A 75 -6.10 -9.64 7.79
CA ASP A 75 -6.38 -10.94 8.37
C ASP A 75 -5.31 -11.37 9.37
N ASP A 76 -5.72 -12.22 10.31
CA ASP A 76 -4.85 -12.76 11.36
C ASP A 76 -3.80 -13.73 10.80
N GLU A 77 -4.06 -14.31 9.62
CA GLU A 77 -3.13 -15.20 8.90
C GLU A 77 -2.00 -14.45 8.20
N GLN A 78 -2.02 -13.10 8.23
CA GLN A 78 -1.01 -12.25 7.58
C GLN A 78 -0.81 -12.58 6.09
N SER A 79 -1.92 -12.78 5.37
CA SER A 79 -1.92 -13.11 3.93
C SER A 79 -2.51 -11.99 3.07
N LYS A 80 -3.22 -11.04 3.69
CA LYS A 80 -3.90 -9.93 3.02
C LYS A 80 -3.35 -8.61 3.53
N VAL A 81 -2.72 -7.87 2.64
CA VAL A 81 -2.10 -6.57 2.93
C VAL A 81 -2.98 -5.46 2.37
N MET A 82 -3.39 -4.49 3.19
CA MET A 82 -3.96 -3.24 2.69
C MET A 82 -2.85 -2.22 2.51
N ILE A 83 -2.58 -1.81 1.27
CA ILE A 83 -1.70 -0.68 1.00
C ILE A 83 -2.53 0.61 1.04
N VAL A 84 -2.22 1.47 2.00
CA VAL A 84 -2.91 2.76 2.20
C VAL A 84 -2.28 3.84 1.34
N SER A 85 -0.96 3.94 1.32
CA SER A 85 -0.22 4.98 0.62
C SER A 85 1.13 4.48 0.12
N CYS A 86 1.64 5.12 -0.93
CA CYS A 86 3.02 5.02 -1.38
C CYS A 86 3.51 6.45 -1.67
N PHE A 87 4.70 6.81 -1.20
CA PHE A 87 5.20 8.19 -1.26
C PHE A 87 6.73 8.25 -1.36
N LYS A 88 7.24 9.37 -1.88
CA LYS A 88 8.68 9.67 -1.88
C LYS A 88 9.13 10.05 -0.47
N ARG A 89 10.28 9.54 -0.06
CA ARG A 89 11.01 10.06 1.09
C ARG A 89 11.95 11.15 0.61
N SER A 90 11.88 12.31 1.26
CA SER A 90 12.96 13.29 1.15
C SER A 90 14.15 12.79 1.98
N PRO A 91 15.39 12.85 1.46
CA PRO A 91 16.58 12.53 2.22
C PRO A 91 16.81 13.49 3.39
#